data_AF-F2L0Q3-F1
#
_entry.id   AF-F2L0Q3-F1
#
_cell.length_a   1.000
_cell.length_b   1.000
_cell.length_c   1.000
_cell.angle_alpha   90.00
_cell.angle_beta   90.00
_cell.angle_gamma   90.00
#
_symmetry.space_group_name_H-M   'P 1'
#
loop_
_entity.id
_entity.type
_entity.pdbx_description
1 polymer ?
#
loop_
_entity_poly.entity_id
_entity_poly.type
_entity_poly.pdbx_seq_one_letter_code
_entity_poly.pdbx_strand_id
1 'polypeptide(L)'
;MRQCQEAVELLLKAALRIVGIEPPKWRDVGPILRGDKFPRWFREHVDRLASISRRLRKERELAMYGDEDSGVPPEELYTAEDAEQYLRDAELAADLVLKLFEEAARR
;
A
#
# COMPACT_ATOMS: atom_id res chain seq x y z
N MET A 1 0.76 -0.59 12.01
CA MET A 1 2.01 -0.43 11.23
C MET A 1 2.23 -1.56 10.25
N ARG A 2 2.87 -2.67 10.68
CA ARG A 2 3.22 -3.81 9.82
C ARG A 2 2.02 -4.38 9.05
N GLN A 3 0.89 -4.56 9.72
CA GLN A 3 -0.34 -5.07 9.11
C GLN A 3 -0.87 -4.13 8.00
N CYS A 4 -0.82 -2.82 8.21
CA CYS A 4 -1.20 -1.83 7.19
C CYS A 4 -0.29 -1.94 5.95
N GLN A 5 1.02 -2.12 6.15
CA GLN A 5 1.96 -2.33 5.07
C GLN A 5 1.65 -3.60 4.26
N GLU A 6 1.45 -4.73 4.94
CA GLU A 6 1.11 -6.01 4.31
C GLU A 6 -0.21 -5.93 3.55
N ALA A 7 -1.23 -5.29 4.14
CA ALA A 7 -2.52 -5.07 3.51
C ALA A 7 -2.40 -4.25 2.23
N VAL A 8 -1.71 -3.10 2.26
CA VAL A 8 -1.49 -2.26 1.08
C VAL A 8 -0.73 -3.02 0.00
N GLU A 9 0.33 -3.75 0.36
CA GLU A 9 1.08 -4.55 -0.62
C GLU A 9 0.18 -5.56 -1.35
N LEU A 10 -0.63 -6.31 -0.61
CA LEU A 10 -1.55 -7.30 -1.17
C LEU A 10 -2.63 -6.67 -2.04
N LEU A 11 -3.21 -5.55 -1.60
CA LEU A 11 -4.23 -4.80 -2.33
C LEU A 11 -3.69 -4.28 -3.67
N LEU A 12 -2.49 -3.69 -3.68
CA LEU A 12 -1.90 -3.18 -4.92
C LEU A 12 -1.49 -4.32 -5.87
N LYS A 13 -1.06 -5.47 -5.34
CA LYS A 13 -0.86 -6.69 -6.15
C LYS A 13 -2.17 -7.21 -6.74
N ALA A 14 -3.26 -7.15 -5.98
CA ALA A 14 -4.59 -7.50 -6.50
C ALA A 14 -5.03 -6.55 -7.61
N ALA A 15 -4.83 -5.24 -7.44
CA ALA A 15 -5.12 -4.23 -8.46
C ALA A 15 -4.40 -4.53 -9.80
N LEU A 16 -3.12 -4.89 -9.74
CA LEU A 16 -2.36 -5.32 -10.93
C LEU A 16 -2.99 -6.55 -11.59
N ARG A 17 -3.34 -7.58 -10.80
CA ARG A 17 -3.98 -8.79 -11.35
C ARG A 17 -5.33 -8.53 -11.99
N ILE A 18 -6.14 -7.63 -11.42
CA ILE A 18 -7.45 -7.25 -11.97
C ILE A 18 -7.31 -6.69 -13.40
N VAL A 19 -6.24 -5.93 -13.68
CA VAL A 19 -5.97 -5.38 -15.01
C VAL A 19 -5.07 -6.28 -15.87
N GLY A 20 -4.90 -7.55 -15.48
CA GLY A 20 -4.13 -8.54 -16.23
C GLY A 20 -2.62 -8.28 -16.25
N ILE A 21 -2.08 -7.68 -15.19
CA ILE A 21 -0.64 -7.53 -14.97
C ILE A 21 -0.22 -8.51 -13.88
N GLU A 22 0.71 -9.42 -14.17
CA GLU A 22 1.28 -10.28 -13.12
C GLU A 22 2.19 -9.43 -12.22
N PRO A 23 1.91 -9.34 -10.91
CA PRO A 23 2.74 -8.57 -10.01
C PRO A 23 4.13 -9.21 -9.85
N PRO A 24 5.18 -8.38 -9.72
CA PRO A 24 6.52 -8.89 -9.47
C PRO A 24 6.63 -9.55 -8.11
N LYS A 25 7.69 -10.34 -7.92
CA LYS A 25 7.99 -10.99 -6.63
C LYS A 25 8.43 -10.00 -5.54
N TRP A 26 8.88 -8.79 -5.89
CA TRP A 26 9.27 -7.78 -4.92
C TRP A 26 8.06 -7.07 -4.29
N ARG A 27 8.30 -6.33 -3.20
CA ARG A 27 7.25 -5.80 -2.32
C ARG A 27 6.63 -4.48 -2.79
N ASP A 28 7.42 -3.53 -3.28
CA ASP A 28 6.87 -2.24 -3.74
C ASP A 28 6.44 -2.34 -5.20
N VAL A 29 5.15 -2.32 -5.42
CA VAL A 29 4.52 -2.35 -6.74
C VAL A 29 4.00 -0.98 -7.17
N GLY A 30 4.13 0.05 -6.33
CA GLY A 30 3.65 1.41 -6.58
C GLY A 30 4.08 1.99 -7.93
N PRO A 31 5.35 1.85 -8.36
CA PRO A 31 5.79 2.34 -9.67
C PRO A 31 5.08 1.69 -10.87
N ILE A 32 4.61 0.45 -10.72
CA ILE A 32 3.98 -0.34 -11.79
C ILE A 32 2.53 0.09 -12.02
N LEU A 33 1.91 0.73 -11.02
CA LEU A 33 0.54 1.22 -11.11
C LEU A 33 0.35 2.33 -12.15
N ARG A 34 1.44 3.01 -12.59
CA ARG A 34 1.40 4.16 -13.53
C ARG A 34 1.10 3.80 -14.98
N GLY A 35 0.56 2.61 -15.24
CA GLY A 35 0.12 2.18 -16.57
C GLY A 35 -1.23 2.78 -16.99
N ASP A 36 -1.54 2.61 -18.27
CA ASP A 36 -2.79 3.03 -18.91
C ASP A 36 -3.92 1.99 -18.79
N LYS A 37 -3.64 0.79 -18.28
CA LYS A 37 -4.60 -0.31 -18.13
C LYS A 37 -5.69 -0.08 -17.07
N PHE A 38 -5.51 0.87 -16.17
CA PHE A 38 -6.50 1.19 -15.13
C PHE A 38 -7.57 2.17 -15.64
N PRO A 39 -8.82 2.07 -15.15
CA PRO A 39 -9.85 3.05 -15.45
C PRO A 39 -9.43 4.45 -14.98
N ARG A 40 -9.92 5.50 -15.66
CA ARG A 40 -9.50 6.89 -15.43
C ARG A 40 -9.58 7.29 -13.95
N TRP A 41 -10.69 6.98 -13.28
CA TRP A 41 -10.89 7.31 -11.87
C TRP A 41 -9.85 6.65 -10.95
N PHE A 42 -9.38 5.43 -11.26
CA PHE A 42 -8.36 4.76 -10.45
C PHE A 42 -6.99 5.39 -10.69
N ARG A 43 -6.69 5.77 -11.94
CA ARG A 43 -5.44 6.45 -12.30
C ARG A 43 -5.24 7.77 -11.56
N GLU A 44 -6.31 8.50 -11.25
CA GLU A 44 -6.28 9.73 -10.45
C GLU A 44 -5.75 9.50 -9.02
N HIS A 45 -5.77 8.26 -8.52
CA HIS A 45 -5.27 7.89 -7.20
C HIS A 45 -3.92 7.16 -7.21
N VAL A 46 -3.39 6.81 -8.39
CA VAL A 46 -2.18 5.97 -8.52
C VAL A 46 -0.97 6.59 -7.83
N ASP A 47 -0.73 7.89 -7.98
CA ASP A 47 0.42 8.54 -7.34
C ASP A 47 0.31 8.53 -5.81
N ARG A 48 -0.92 8.67 -5.28
CA ARG A 48 -1.19 8.57 -3.85
C ARG A 48 -0.96 7.14 -3.35
N LEU A 49 -1.49 6.13 -4.06
CA LEU A 49 -1.27 4.72 -3.73
C LEU A 49 0.22 4.33 -3.75
N ALA A 50 0.95 4.80 -4.76
CA ALA A 50 2.39 4.58 -4.87
C ALA A 50 3.18 5.25 -3.73
N SER A 51 2.76 6.45 -3.32
CA SER A 51 3.34 7.16 -2.16
C SER A 51 3.10 6.38 -0.85
N ILE A 52 1.86 5.94 -0.62
CA ILE A 52 1.47 5.13 0.55
C ILE A 52 2.29 3.84 0.62
N SER A 53 2.36 3.07 -0.48
CA SER A 53 3.17 1.85 -0.58
C SER A 53 4.63 2.10 -0.19
N ARG A 54 5.24 3.14 -0.77
CA ARG A 54 6.64 3.48 -0.53
C ARG A 54 6.89 3.87 0.93
N ARG A 55 5.99 4.66 1.52
CA ARG A 55 6.09 5.10 2.92
C ARG A 55 5.98 3.88 3.84
N LEU A 56 4.91 3.11 3.74
CA LEU A 56 4.68 1.92 4.58
C LEU A 56 5.79 0.87 4.44
N ARG A 57 6.38 0.69 3.25
CA ARG A 57 7.53 -0.21 3.06
C ARG A 57 8.70 0.15 3.97
N LYS A 58 8.99 1.44 4.16
CA LYS A 58 10.10 1.90 4.99
C LYS A 58 9.87 1.59 6.47
N GLU A 59 8.61 1.64 6.90
CA GLU A 59 8.22 1.36 8.28
C GLU A 59 8.34 -0.12 8.66
N ARG A 60 8.51 -1.03 7.69
CA ARG A 60 8.46 -2.48 7.96
C ARG A 60 9.59 -2.95 8.89
N GLU A 61 10.81 -2.48 8.67
CA GLU A 61 11.98 -2.89 9.45
C GLU A 61 11.97 -2.18 10.81
N LEU A 62 11.73 -0.88 10.82
CA LEU A 62 11.59 -0.06 12.04
C LEU A 62 10.47 -0.56 12.97
N ALA A 63 9.31 -0.94 12.42
CA ALA A 63 8.21 -1.48 13.21
C ALA A 63 8.43 -2.93 13.70
N MET A 64 9.46 -3.63 13.22
CA MET A 64 9.80 -4.98 13.70
C MET A 64 10.98 -4.98 14.66
N TYR A 65 11.98 -4.14 14.43
CA TYR A 65 13.27 -4.20 15.15
C TYR A 65 13.63 -2.91 15.86
N GLY A 66 12.91 -1.83 15.61
CA GLY A 66 13.29 -0.50 16.06
C GLY A 66 14.32 0.12 15.14
N ASP A 67 14.87 1.25 15.56
CA ASP A 67 16.01 1.88 14.92
C ASP A 67 17.26 1.37 15.63
N GLU A 68 17.85 0.31 15.06
CA GLU A 68 19.03 -0.34 15.62
C GLU A 68 20.24 0.60 15.68
N ASP A 69 20.34 1.57 14.77
CA ASP A 69 21.46 2.52 14.72
C ASP A 69 21.41 3.50 15.89
N SER A 70 20.21 3.91 16.31
CA SER A 70 19.99 4.81 17.45
C SER A 70 19.60 4.09 18.74
N GLY A 71 19.38 2.78 18.70
CA GLY A 71 18.96 1.95 19.84
C GLY A 71 17.52 2.21 20.31
N VAL A 72 16.68 2.83 19.47
CA VAL A 72 15.31 3.18 19.83
C VAL A 72 14.36 2.03 19.48
N PRO A 73 13.60 1.49 20.47
CA PRO A 73 12.70 0.38 20.22
C PRO A 73 11.45 0.81 19.43
N PRO A 74 10.75 -0.12 18.73
CA PRO A 74 9.55 0.18 17.95
C PRO A 74 8.48 0.96 18.72
N GLU A 75 8.30 0.68 20.02
CA GLU A 75 7.27 1.29 20.86
C GLU A 75 7.50 2.78 21.09
N GLU A 76 8.75 3.25 20.96
CA GLU A 76 9.13 4.66 21.13
C GLU A 76 9.20 5.40 19.78
N LEU A 77 9.23 4.67 18.65
CA LEU A 77 9.30 5.25 17.31
C LEU A 77 7.94 5.71 16.76
N TYR A 78 6.85 5.14 17.26
CA TYR A 78 5.52 5.34 16.68
C TYR A 78 4.53 5.86 17.71
N THR A 79 3.74 6.83 17.27
CA THR A 79 2.62 7.37 18.04
C THR A 79 1.30 6.70 17.67
N ALA A 80 0.25 6.95 18.45
CA ALA A 80 -1.10 6.52 18.10
C ALA A 80 -1.58 7.23 16.81
N GLU A 81 -1.22 8.51 16.66
CA GLU A 81 -1.53 9.33 15.50
C GLU A 81 -0.92 8.77 14.21
N ASP A 82 0.31 8.26 14.30
CA ASP A 82 0.96 7.54 13.20
C ASP A 82 0.13 6.31 12.82
N ALA A 83 -0.19 5.46 13.80
CA ALA A 83 -0.95 4.24 13.57
C ALA A 83 -2.31 4.51 12.89
N GLU A 84 -3.03 5.54 13.35
CA GLU A 84 -4.27 5.98 12.74
C GLU A 84 -4.08 6.47 11.29
N GLN A 85 -3.01 7.23 11.02
CA GLN A 85 -2.73 7.70 9.67
C GLN A 85 -2.45 6.55 8.70
N TYR A 86 -1.68 5.55 9.14
CA TYR A 86 -1.39 4.37 8.34
C TYR A 86 -2.61 3.47 8.16
N LEU A 87 -3.51 3.42 9.13
CA LEU A 87 -4.80 2.75 9.00
C LEU A 87 -5.65 3.42 7.92
N ARG A 88 -5.83 4.75 7.98
CA ARG A 88 -6.59 5.52 6.98
C ARG A 88 -6.05 5.34 5.56
N ASP A 89 -4.73 5.27 5.42
CA ASP A 89 -4.10 5.00 4.13
C ASP A 89 -4.40 3.60 3.59
N ALA A 90 -4.40 2.59 4.46
CA ALA A 90 -4.73 1.22 4.10
C ALA A 90 -6.21 1.07 3.74
N GLU A 91 -7.11 1.73 4.48
CA GLU A 91 -8.55 1.79 4.18
C GLU A 91 -8.80 2.43 2.81
N LEU A 92 -8.15 3.56 2.51
CA LEU A 92 -8.23 4.18 1.19
C LEU A 92 -7.80 3.22 0.07
N ALA A 93 -6.68 2.50 0.27
CA ALA A 93 -6.21 1.52 -0.71
C ALA A 93 -7.23 0.39 -0.88
N ALA A 94 -7.84 -0.07 0.21
CA ALA A 94 -8.86 -1.11 0.18
C ALA A 94 -10.09 -0.65 -0.61
N ASP A 95 -10.64 0.52 -0.30
CA ASP A 95 -11.83 1.07 -0.95
C ASP A 95 -11.63 1.20 -2.47
N LEU A 96 -10.48 1.75 -2.88
CA LEU A 96 -10.17 1.93 -4.29
C LEU A 96 -10.01 0.58 -5.03
N VAL A 97 -9.34 -0.40 -4.42
CA VAL A 97 -9.12 -1.71 -5.04
C VAL A 97 -10.40 -2.54 -5.05
N LEU A 98 -11.23 -2.47 -4.01
CA LEU A 98 -12.53 -3.14 -3.97
C LEU A 98 -13.48 -2.57 -5.02
N LYS A 99 -13.56 -1.24 -5.14
CA LYS A 99 -14.32 -0.60 -6.23
C LYS A 99 -13.83 -1.03 -7.61
N LEU A 100 -12.51 -1.14 -7.79
CA LEU A 100 -11.91 -1.61 -9.05
C LEU A 100 -12.31 -3.06 -9.34
N PHE A 101 -12.26 -3.93 -8.32
CA PHE A 101 -12.65 -5.33 -8.43
C PHE A 101 -14.14 -5.49 -8.79
N GLU A 102 -15.03 -4.75 -8.12
CA GLU A 102 -16.46 -4.78 -8.41
C GLU A 102 -16.78 -4.32 -9.84
N GLU A 103 -16.12 -3.27 -10.33
CA GLU A 103 -16.30 -2.80 -11.69
C GLU A 103 -15.81 -3.84 -12.71
N ALA A 104 -14.69 -4.50 -12.44
CA ALA A 104 -14.15 -5.56 -13.28
C ALA A 104 -15.02 -6.82 -13.29
N ALA A 105 -15.62 -7.19 -12.15
CA ALA A 105 -16.48 -8.36 -12.01
C ALA A 105 -17.86 -8.22 -12.68
N ARG A 106 -18.28 -6.99 -13.00
CA ARG A 106 -19.53 -6.71 -13.74
C ARG A 106 -19.37 -6.74 -15.26
N ARG A 107 -18.15 -6.94 -15.76
CA ARG A 107 -17.83 -7.04 -17.19
C ARG A 107 -17.78 -8.50 -17.61
#